data_AF-A0A2V8DL11-F1
#
_entry.id   AF-A0A2V8DL11-F1
#
_cell.length_a   1.000
_cell.length_b   1.000
_cell.length_c   1.000
_cell.angle_alpha   90.00
_cell.angle_beta   90.00
_cell.angle_gamma   90.00
#
_symmetry.space_group_name_H-M   'P 1'
#
loop_
_entity.id
_entity.type
_entity.pdbx_description
1 polymer ?
#
loop_
_entity_poly.entity_id
_entity_poly.type
_entity_poly.pdbx_seq_one_letter_code
_entity_poly.pdbx_strand_id
1 'polypeptide(L)'
;MHRNDVSQAAIEYRAAVSARPANLEWYFEAAEFFEKQGDAGGLRAALAGAASVDSTDPRLLYFRGITDVVAGVELSDAESLLQRYLAVPVRSDRPSRSSTHEWLGQLYERLGRVADAESEYRISMALDPDHKSPRERLRRLAVHGESRP
;
A
#
# COMPACT_ATOMS: atom_id res chain seq x y z
N MET A 1 14.74 17.33 -11.51
CA MET A 1 14.39 16.88 -12.88
C MET A 1 13.61 15.55 -12.82
N HIS A 2 12.38 15.49 -12.29
CA HIS A 2 11.75 14.20 -11.92
C HIS A 2 10.39 13.88 -12.54
N ARG A 3 9.87 14.71 -13.46
CA ARG A 3 8.57 14.42 -14.11
C ARG A 3 8.69 13.52 -15.35
N ASN A 4 9.89 13.38 -15.92
CA ASN A 4 10.10 12.62 -17.16
C ASN A 4 10.31 11.12 -16.87
N ASP A 5 11.08 10.77 -15.84
CA ASP A 5 11.35 9.38 -15.45
C ASP A 5 10.10 8.65 -14.95
N VAL A 6 9.24 9.35 -14.22
CA VAL A 6 7.98 8.78 -13.69
C VAL A 6 7.04 8.36 -14.82
N SER A 7 7.03 9.10 -15.93
CA SER A 7 6.20 8.76 -17.09
C SER A 7 6.77 7.59 -17.88
N GLN A 8 8.10 7.51 -18.00
CA GLN A 8 8.78 6.40 -18.68
C GLN A 8 8.72 5.09 -17.89
N ALA A 9 8.99 5.10 -16.59
CA ALA A 9 8.89 3.90 -15.75
C ALA A 9 7.47 3.32 -15.76
N ALA A 10 6.43 4.17 -15.74
CA ALA A 10 5.06 3.72 -15.89
C ALA A 10 4.79 3.01 -17.24
N ILE A 11 5.38 3.52 -18.32
CA ILE A 11 5.27 2.91 -19.66
C ILE A 11 6.02 1.58 -19.71
N GLU A 12 7.25 1.53 -19.17
CA GLU A 12 8.07 0.32 -19.11
C GLU A 12 7.42 -0.77 -18.27
N TYR A 13 6.90 -0.43 -17.09
CA TYR A 13 6.17 -1.39 -16.26
C TYR A 13 4.89 -1.87 -16.94
N ARG A 14 4.13 -1.00 -17.63
CA ARG A 14 2.94 -1.42 -18.40
C ARG A 14 3.30 -2.34 -19.57
N ALA A 15 4.40 -2.06 -20.27
CA ALA A 15 4.90 -2.92 -21.34
C ALA A 15 5.35 -4.28 -20.80
N ALA A 16 6.04 -4.28 -19.67
CA ALA A 16 6.51 -5.52 -19.06
C ALA A 16 5.39 -6.36 -18.44
N VAL A 17 4.38 -5.73 -17.83
CA VAL A 17 3.15 -6.45 -17.42
C VAL A 17 2.47 -7.10 -18.63
N SER A 18 2.53 -6.46 -19.80
CA SER A 18 2.01 -7.02 -21.05
C SER A 18 2.88 -8.16 -21.59
N ALA A 19 4.21 -8.10 -21.42
CA ALA A 19 5.14 -9.14 -21.84
C ALA A 19 5.07 -10.41 -20.97
N ARG A 20 4.41 -10.35 -19.81
CA ARG A 20 4.21 -11.43 -18.86
C ARG A 20 5.49 -12.25 -18.54
N PRO A 21 6.62 -11.60 -18.17
CA PRO A 21 7.79 -12.33 -17.74
C PRO A 21 7.45 -13.20 -16.52
N ALA A 22 8.03 -14.40 -16.45
CA ALA A 22 7.92 -15.29 -15.29
C ALA A 22 8.85 -14.85 -14.15
N ASN A 23 8.84 -13.56 -13.81
CA ASN A 23 9.64 -12.99 -12.72
C ASN A 23 8.71 -12.23 -11.78
N LEU A 24 8.54 -12.77 -10.57
CA LEU A 24 7.64 -12.24 -9.56
C LEU A 24 8.11 -10.88 -9.01
N GLU A 25 9.41 -10.69 -8.85
CA GLU A 25 9.98 -9.48 -8.24
C GLU A 25 9.70 -8.24 -9.09
N TRP A 26 9.82 -8.38 -10.42
CA TRP A 26 9.51 -7.32 -11.37
C TRP A 26 8.09 -6.75 -11.17
N TYR A 27 7.10 -7.61 -10.93
CA TYR A 27 5.73 -7.15 -10.70
C TYR A 27 5.56 -6.43 -9.35
N PHE A 28 6.30 -6.83 -8.32
CA PHE A 28 6.26 -6.15 -7.04
C PHE A 28 6.99 -4.80 -7.08
N GLU A 29 8.11 -4.70 -7.81
CA GLU A 29 8.75 -3.42 -8.09
C GLU A 29 7.80 -2.47 -8.84
N ALA A 30 7.07 -2.98 -9.83
CA ALA A 30 6.03 -2.22 -10.51
C ALA A 30 4.89 -1.81 -9.56
N ALA A 31 4.47 -2.70 -8.66
CA ALA A 31 3.42 -2.42 -7.69
C ALA A 31 3.83 -1.31 -6.70
N GLU A 32 5.06 -1.35 -6.16
CA GLU A 32 5.62 -0.28 -5.32
C GLU A 32 5.71 1.06 -6.06
N PHE A 33 6.07 1.03 -7.35
CA PHE A 33 6.08 2.22 -8.17
C PHE A 33 4.68 2.84 -8.31
N PHE A 34 3.67 2.02 -8.61
CA PHE A 34 2.29 2.49 -8.76
C PHE A 34 1.64 2.89 -7.43
N GLU A 35 2.03 2.26 -6.33
CA GLU A 35 1.63 2.62 -4.97
C GLU A 35 2.03 4.05 -4.62
N LYS A 36 3.31 4.40 -4.82
CA LYS A 36 3.82 5.77 -4.59
C LYS A 36 3.10 6.83 -5.43
N GLN A 37 2.56 6.42 -6.57
CA GLN A 37 1.83 7.29 -7.50
C GLN A 37 0.32 7.36 -7.20
N GLY A 38 -0.20 6.50 -6.32
CA GLY A 38 -1.64 6.32 -6.12
C GLY A 38 -2.36 5.78 -7.37
N ASP A 39 -1.66 5.12 -8.30
CA ASP A 39 -2.26 4.55 -9.51
C ASP A 39 -2.83 3.16 -9.21
N ALA A 40 -4.08 3.12 -8.75
CA ALA A 40 -4.79 1.86 -8.52
C ALA A 40 -4.97 1.02 -9.80
N GLY A 41 -4.95 1.62 -10.99
CA GLY A 41 -5.01 0.88 -12.25
C GLY A 41 -3.72 0.12 -12.53
N GLY A 42 -2.58 0.80 -12.36
CA GLY A 42 -1.24 0.21 -12.46
C GLY A 42 -1.01 -0.90 -11.42
N LEU A 43 -1.41 -0.66 -10.17
CA LEU A 43 -1.36 -1.67 -9.10
C LEU A 43 -2.13 -2.95 -9.47
N ARG A 44 -3.38 -2.83 -9.94
CA ARG A 44 -4.17 -4.01 -10.37
C ARG A 44 -3.49 -4.78 -11.49
N ALA A 45 -2.91 -4.08 -12.47
CA ALA A 45 -2.22 -4.72 -13.58
C ALA A 45 -0.97 -5.49 -13.10
N ALA A 46 -0.16 -4.88 -12.24
CA ALA A 46 1.02 -5.51 -11.65
C ALA A 46 0.64 -6.76 -10.84
N LEU A 47 -0.41 -6.67 -10.01
CA LEU A 47 -0.87 -7.79 -9.19
C LEU A 47 -1.44 -8.95 -10.01
N ALA A 48 -2.16 -8.66 -11.10
CA ALA A 48 -2.64 -9.68 -12.02
C ALA A 48 -1.47 -10.45 -12.66
N GLY A 49 -0.39 -9.75 -13.01
CA GLY A 49 0.85 -10.35 -13.49
C GLY A 49 1.53 -11.22 -12.43
N ALA A 50 1.73 -10.68 -11.22
CA ALA A 50 2.32 -11.42 -10.10
C ALA A 50 1.54 -12.71 -9.77
N ALA A 51 0.21 -12.61 -9.67
CA ALA A 51 -0.67 -13.75 -9.38
C ALA A 51 -0.67 -14.81 -10.50
N SER A 52 -0.33 -14.44 -11.74
CA SER A 52 -0.17 -15.41 -12.83
C SER A 52 1.12 -16.23 -12.72
N VAL A 53 2.13 -15.72 -12.01
CA VAL A 53 3.40 -16.43 -11.74
C VAL A 53 3.30 -17.23 -10.46
N ASP A 54 2.89 -16.60 -9.36
CA ASP A 54 2.62 -17.25 -8.07
C ASP A 54 1.43 -16.58 -7.40
N SER A 55 0.28 -17.26 -7.39
CA SER A 55 -0.95 -16.78 -6.75
C SER A 55 -0.97 -16.94 -5.23
N THR A 56 0.05 -17.60 -4.65
CA THR A 56 0.14 -17.89 -3.23
C THR A 56 1.10 -16.96 -2.48
N ASP A 57 1.83 -16.09 -3.19
CA ASP A 57 2.75 -15.15 -2.57
C ASP A 57 1.97 -14.20 -1.62
N PRO A 58 2.33 -14.14 -0.33
CA PRO A 58 1.60 -13.34 0.65
C PRO A 58 1.63 -11.83 0.37
N ARG A 59 2.63 -11.31 -0.36
CA ARG A 59 2.69 -9.89 -0.76
C ARG A 59 1.49 -9.48 -1.61
N LEU A 60 0.85 -10.42 -2.31
CA LEU A 60 -0.40 -10.17 -3.02
C LEU A 60 -1.51 -9.68 -2.08
N LEU A 61 -1.58 -10.18 -0.85
CA LEU A 61 -2.55 -9.71 0.15
C LEU A 61 -2.33 -8.23 0.48
N TYR A 62 -1.07 -7.87 0.75
CA TYR A 62 -0.66 -6.50 1.06
C TYR A 62 -1.01 -5.54 -0.07
N PHE A 63 -0.50 -5.79 -1.27
CA PHE A 63 -0.69 -4.88 -2.39
C PHE A 63 -2.16 -4.83 -2.87
N ARG A 64 -2.91 -5.93 -2.77
CA ARG A 64 -4.35 -5.90 -3.08
C ARG A 64 -5.12 -5.02 -2.08
N GLY A 65 -4.84 -5.16 -0.78
CA GLY A 65 -5.43 -4.30 0.24
C GLY A 65 -5.15 -2.82 -0.03
N ILE A 66 -3.90 -2.48 -0.36
CA ILE A 66 -3.51 -1.10 -0.75
C ILE A 66 -4.26 -0.63 -1.98
N THR A 67 -4.36 -1.48 -3.00
CA THR A 67 -5.07 -1.15 -4.24
C THR A 67 -6.51 -0.74 -3.97
N ASP A 68 -7.19 -1.46 -3.08
CA ASP A 68 -8.58 -1.21 -2.70
C ASP A 68 -8.68 0.09 -1.86
N VAL A 69 -7.74 0.34 -0.94
CA VAL A 69 -7.62 1.62 -0.20
C VAL A 69 -7.41 2.80 -1.15
N VAL A 70 -6.45 2.71 -2.07
CA VAL A 70 -6.12 3.78 -3.02
C VAL A 70 -7.33 4.05 -3.91
N ALA A 71 -7.95 3.00 -4.47
CA ALA A 71 -9.15 3.12 -5.29
C ALA A 71 -10.39 3.62 -4.51
N GLY A 72 -10.42 3.44 -3.19
CA GLY A 72 -11.59 3.78 -2.37
C GLY A 72 -12.75 2.81 -2.54
N VAL A 73 -12.47 1.55 -2.85
CA VAL A 73 -13.47 0.51 -3.11
C VAL A 73 -13.24 -0.65 -2.15
N GLU A 74 -14.30 -1.41 -1.82
CA GLU A 74 -14.19 -2.62 -1.00
C GLU A 74 -13.35 -2.45 0.28
N LEU A 75 -13.51 -1.31 0.98
CA LEU A 75 -12.67 -0.94 2.13
C LEU A 75 -12.70 -1.99 3.27
N SER A 76 -13.82 -2.69 3.44
CA SER A 76 -13.94 -3.80 4.40
C SER A 76 -13.07 -5.00 4.01
N ASP A 77 -13.02 -5.36 2.73
CA ASP A 77 -12.14 -6.41 2.22
C ASP A 77 -10.67 -5.98 2.34
N ALA A 78 -10.37 -4.71 2.07
CA ALA A 78 -9.03 -4.16 2.24
C ALA A 78 -8.53 -4.31 3.69
N GLU A 79 -9.40 -4.06 4.68
CA GLU A 79 -9.09 -4.28 6.11
C GLU A 79 -8.69 -5.73 6.36
N SER A 80 -9.52 -6.67 5.89
CA SER A 80 -9.29 -8.10 6.07
C SER A 80 -8.00 -8.57 5.38
N LEU A 81 -7.71 -8.06 4.19
CA LEU A 81 -6.49 -8.38 3.44
C LEU A 81 -5.23 -7.94 4.17
N LEU A 82 -5.20 -6.70 4.66
CA LEU A 82 -4.07 -6.15 5.40
C LEU A 82 -3.88 -6.85 6.76
N GLN A 83 -4.97 -7.16 7.47
CA GLN A 83 -4.91 -7.94 8.72
C GLN A 83 -4.38 -9.36 8.49
N ARG A 84 -4.82 -10.04 7.42
CA ARG A 84 -4.28 -11.35 7.04
C ARG A 84 -2.80 -11.28 6.69
N TYR A 85 -2.36 -10.20 6.05
CA TYR A 85 -0.94 -9.99 5.76
C TYR A 85 -0.12 -9.81 7.05
N LEU A 86 -0.63 -9.14 8.09
CA LEU A 86 0.05 -9.01 9.39
C LEU A 86 0.32 -10.37 10.07
N ALA A 87 -0.51 -11.39 9.80
CA ALA A 87 -0.34 -12.75 10.29
C ALA A 87 0.77 -13.53 9.55
N VAL A 88 1.25 -13.04 8.41
CA VAL A 88 2.35 -13.66 7.66
C VAL A 88 3.68 -13.44 8.40
N PRO A 89 4.58 -14.45 8.42
CA PRO A 89 5.92 -14.29 9.00
C PRO A 89 6.71 -13.13 8.38
N VAL A 90 7.28 -12.29 9.26
CA VAL A 90 8.10 -11.14 8.89
C VAL A 90 9.36 -11.60 8.16
N ARG A 91 9.65 -10.96 7.03
CA ARG A 91 10.88 -11.16 6.25
C ARG A 91 11.35 -9.83 5.66
N SER A 92 12.66 -9.68 5.50
CA SER A 92 13.27 -8.45 4.98
C SER A 92 12.98 -8.19 3.50
N ASP A 93 12.65 -9.23 2.72
CA ASP A 93 12.26 -9.13 1.30
C ASP A 93 10.80 -8.72 1.08
N ARG A 94 10.07 -8.37 2.15
CA ARG A 94 8.63 -8.12 2.11
C ARG A 94 8.26 -6.78 2.75
N PRO A 95 7.11 -6.21 2.38
CA PRO A 95 6.58 -5.02 3.03
C PRO A 95 6.55 -5.17 4.55
N SER A 96 7.05 -4.14 5.23
CA SER A 96 7.20 -4.15 6.68
C SER A 96 5.84 -4.11 7.39
N ARG A 97 5.81 -4.56 8.65
CA ARG A 97 4.62 -4.36 9.51
C ARG A 97 4.33 -2.89 9.73
N SER A 98 5.37 -2.04 9.85
CA SER A 98 5.18 -0.58 9.97
C SER A 98 4.40 -0.03 8.77
N SER A 99 4.79 -0.38 7.54
CA SER A 99 4.09 0.03 6.32
C SER A 99 2.66 -0.51 6.28
N THR A 100 2.44 -1.74 6.76
CA THR A 100 1.08 -2.32 6.82
C THR A 100 0.16 -1.55 7.78
N HIS A 101 0.66 -1.19 8.97
CA HIS A 101 -0.07 -0.37 9.92
C HIS A 101 -0.31 1.06 9.40
N GLU A 102 0.63 1.62 8.63
CA GLU A 102 0.36 2.88 7.93
C GLU A 102 -0.85 2.75 7.00
N TRP A 103 -0.90 1.72 6.17
CA TRP A 103 -2.00 1.48 5.23
C TRP A 103 -3.34 1.22 5.90
N LEU A 104 -3.35 0.48 7.03
CA LEU A 104 -4.54 0.35 7.88
C LEU A 104 -4.99 1.71 8.42
N GLY A 105 -4.05 2.57 8.82
CA GLY A 105 -4.38 3.94 9.20
C GLY A 105 -5.04 4.71 8.06
N GLN A 106 -4.49 4.64 6.84
CA GLN A 106 -5.07 5.32 5.67
C GLN A 106 -6.46 4.78 5.35
N LEU A 107 -6.64 3.47 5.45
CA LEU A 107 -7.94 2.82 5.28
C LEU A 107 -8.97 3.36 6.27
N TYR A 108 -8.61 3.47 7.55
CA TYR A 108 -9.50 3.99 8.58
C TYR A 108 -9.81 5.48 8.40
N GLU A 109 -8.88 6.29 7.89
CA GLU A 109 -9.18 7.67 7.47
C GLU A 109 -10.27 7.69 6.39
N ARG A 110 -10.17 6.81 5.39
CA ARG A 110 -11.17 6.71 4.30
C ARG A 110 -12.54 6.23 4.79
N LEU A 111 -12.55 5.43 5.84
CA LEU A 111 -13.77 4.98 6.53
C LEU A 111 -14.33 6.02 7.52
N GLY A 112 -13.63 7.16 7.74
CA GLY A 112 -14.00 8.15 8.74
C GLY A 112 -13.75 7.72 10.19
N ARG A 113 -13.07 6.58 10.40
CA ARG A 113 -12.71 6.01 11.71
C ARG A 113 -11.42 6.63 12.22
N VAL A 114 -11.47 7.92 12.55
CA VAL A 114 -10.28 8.72 12.91
C VAL A 114 -9.51 8.14 14.10
N ALA A 115 -10.21 7.71 15.15
CA ALA A 115 -9.56 7.14 16.35
C ALA A 115 -8.77 5.85 16.04
N ASP A 116 -9.34 4.98 15.20
CA ASP A 116 -8.66 3.76 14.73
C ASP A 116 -7.44 4.13 13.87
N ALA A 117 -7.59 5.10 12.96
CA ALA A 117 -6.49 5.58 12.12
C ALA A 117 -5.31 6.10 12.96
N GLU A 118 -5.58 6.90 13.99
CA GLU A 118 -4.54 7.38 14.91
C GLU A 118 -3.82 6.24 15.63
N SER A 119 -4.56 5.22 16.08
CA SER A 119 -3.99 4.04 16.74
C SER A 119 -3.02 3.32 15.82
N GLU A 120 -3.42 3.04 14.58
CA GLU A 120 -2.59 2.37 13.59
C GLU A 120 -1.32 3.17 13.25
N TYR A 121 -1.43 4.50 13.09
CA TYR A 121 -0.25 5.34 12.88
C TYR A 121 0.73 5.32 14.04
N ARG A 122 0.23 5.32 15.28
CA ARG A 122 1.10 5.20 16.47
C ARG A 122 1.82 3.85 16.49
N ILE A 123 1.15 2.75 16.12
CA ILE A 123 1.79 1.43 16.00
C ILE A 123 2.87 1.45 14.90
N SER A 124 2.55 2.00 13.73
CA SER A 124 3.49 2.13 12.62
C SER A 124 4.78 2.88 13.03
N MET A 125 4.63 4.00 13.74
CA MET A 125 5.75 4.79 14.26
C MET A 125 6.54 4.10 15.38
N ALA A 126 5.89 3.25 16.18
CA ALA A 126 6.57 2.48 17.21
C ALA A 126 7.41 1.35 16.62
N LEU A 127 6.96 0.77 15.50
CA LEU A 127 7.68 -0.27 14.77
C LEU A 127 8.85 0.28 13.95
N ASP A 128 8.67 1.45 13.35
CA ASP A 128 9.71 2.16 12.59
C ASP A 128 9.64 3.66 12.90
N PRO A 129 10.47 4.17 13.82
CA PRO A 129 10.50 5.58 14.18
C PRO A 129 10.99 6.50 13.06
N ASP A 130 11.74 5.97 12.09
CA ASP A 130 12.25 6.72 10.95
C ASP A 130 11.22 6.81 9.81
N HIS A 131 10.12 6.07 9.91
CA HIS A 131 9.01 6.12 8.96
C HIS A 131 8.23 7.44 9.10
N LYS A 132 8.48 8.38 8.19
CA LYS A 132 7.95 9.76 8.26
C LYS A 132 6.46 9.86 7.91
N SER A 133 5.96 9.04 6.98
CA SER A 133 4.60 9.16 6.46
C SER A 133 3.52 9.06 7.56
N PRO A 134 3.50 8.03 8.44
CA PRO A 134 2.52 7.93 9.53
C PRO A 134 2.49 9.18 10.42
N ARG A 135 3.66 9.76 10.71
CA ARG A 135 3.78 10.95 11.58
C ARG A 135 3.16 12.18 10.93
N GLU A 136 3.33 12.36 9.62
CA GLU A 136 2.73 13.47 8.88
C GLU A 136 1.21 13.32 8.79
N ARG A 137 0.71 12.10 8.55
CA ARG A 137 -0.73 11.81 8.52
C ARG A 137 -1.40 12.03 9.88
N LEU A 138 -0.77 11.53 10.95
CA LEU A 138 -1.25 11.74 12.32
C LEU A 138 -1.35 13.24 12.66
N ARG A 139 -0.37 14.05 12.26
CA ARG A 139 -0.42 15.52 12.44
C ARG A 139 -1.60 16.15 11.69
N ARG A 140 -1.88 15.71 10.45
CA ARG A 140 -3.01 16.22 9.66
C ARG A 140 -4.35 15.85 10.31
N LEU A 141 -4.48 14.63 10.83
CA LEU A 141 -5.67 14.18 11.55
C LEU A 141 -5.94 15.01 12.81
N ALA A 142 -4.91 15.28 13.62
CA ALA A 142 -5.04 16.09 14.82
C ALA A 142 -5.56 17.49 14.51
N VAL A 143 -5.01 18.16 13.50
CA VAL A 143 -5.45 19.50 13.08
C VAL A 143 -6.91 19.53 12.61
N HIS A 144 -7.38 18.48 11.94
CA HIS A 144 -8.78 18.36 11.52
C HIS A 144 -9.73 18.00 12.68
N GLY A 145 -9.26 17.21 13.66
CA GLY A 145 -10.02 16.83 14.85
C GLY A 145 -10.25 17.98 15.84
N GLU A 146 -9.31 18.92 15.93
CA GLU A 146 -9.39 20.11 16.80
C GLU A 146 -10.36 21.20 16.30
N SER A 147 -11.01 20.99 15.14
CA SER A 147 -12.05 21.90 14.61
C SER A 147 -13.48 21.56 15.06
N ARG A 148 -13.65 20.67 16.04
CA ARG A 148 -14.98 20.32 16.57
C ARG A 148 -15.31 21.25 17.76
N PRO A 149 -16.39 22.06 17.67
CA PRO A 149 -16.79 22.99 18.74
C PRO A 149 -17.25 22.29 20.02
#